data_AF-A0A1W9TXK1-F1
#
_entry.id   AF-A0A1W9TXK1-F1
#
_cell.length_a   1.000
_cell.length_b   1.000
_cell.length_c   1.000
_cell.angle_alpha   90.00
_cell.angle_beta   90.00
_cell.angle_gamma   90.00
#
_symmetry.space_group_name_H-M   'P 1'
#
loop_
_entity.id
_entity.type
_entity.pdbx_description
1 polymer ?
#
loop_
_entity_poly.entity_id
_entity_poly.type
_entity_poly.pdbx_seq_one_letter_code
_entity_poly.pdbx_strand_id
1 'polypeptide(L)' 'MKMINWHVQAWDDYIYWQKNKPEPLKFEWNGFWSRRINDKHRLVYTIQNEHLIIAQCRYHYDK' A
#
# COMPACT_ATOMS: atom_id res chain seq x y z
N MET A 1 6.55 8.45 27.03
CA MET A 1 5.61 7.97 26.00
C MET A 1 5.89 8.75 24.71
N LYS A 2 6.42 8.12 23.65
CA LYS A 2 6.68 8.82 22.38
C LYS A 2 5.34 9.08 21.69
N MET A 3 4.95 10.35 21.60
CA MET A 3 3.87 10.78 20.73
C MET A 3 4.31 10.53 19.28
N ILE A 4 3.55 9.72 18.55
CA ILE A 4 3.69 9.64 17.10
C ILE A 4 3.12 10.96 16.57
N ASN A 5 4.01 11.89 16.20
CA ASN A 5 3.59 13.13 15.54
C ASN A 5 3.29 12.80 14.07
N TRP A 6 2.07 13.09 13.64
CA TRP A 6 1.73 13.08 12.22
C TRP A 6 2.54 14.15 11.51
N HIS A 7 3.14 13.78 10.37
CA HIS A 7 3.76 14.77 9.48
C HIS A 7 2.69 15.77 9.02
N VAL A 8 3.03 17.05 8.90
CA VAL A 8 2.07 18.11 8.52
C VAL A 8 1.34 17.85 7.20
N GLN A 9 1.89 17.00 6.32
CA GLN A 9 1.30 16.59 5.05
C GLN A 9 0.57 15.24 5.08
N ALA A 10 0.50 14.57 6.24
CA ALA A 10 -0.12 13.25 6.33
C ALA A 10 -1.62 13.25 5.97
N TRP A 11 -2.27 14.41 6.04
CA TRP A 11 -3.66 14.56 5.61
C TRP A 11 -3.82 14.40 4.09
N ASP A 12 -2.89 14.94 3.30
CA ASP A 12 -2.93 14.81 1.84
C ASP A 12 -2.70 13.35 1.42
N ASP A 13 -1.77 12.66 2.10
CA ASP A 13 -1.55 11.23 1.92
C ASP A 13 -2.80 10.42 2.29
N TYR A 14 -3.45 10.73 3.41
CA TYR A 14 -4.69 10.06 3.82
C TYR A 14 -5.80 10.21 2.77
N ILE A 15 -6.02 11.42 2.25
CA ILE A 15 -7.01 11.67 1.19
C ILE A 15 -6.63 10.91 -0.08
N TYR A 16 -5.36 10.93 -0.46
CA TYR A 16 -4.87 10.19 -1.61
C TYR A 16 -5.16 8.69 -1.48
N TRP A 17 -4.94 8.12 -0.30
CA TRP A 17 -5.21 6.72 0.00
C TRP A 17 -6.70 6.38 0.01
N GLN A 18 -7.58 7.31 0.39
CA GLN A 18 -9.03 7.08 0.27
C GLN A 18 -9.49 7.05 -1.19
N LYS A 19 -8.93 7.91 -2.03
CA LYS A 19 -9.27 8.01 -3.45
C LYS A 19 -8.78 6.79 -4.25
N ASN A 20 -7.60 6.29 -3.93
CA ASN A 20 -6.97 5.16 -4.64
C ASN A 20 -7.29 3.84 -3.95
N LYS A 21 -8.40 3.21 -4.36
CA LYS A 21 -8.81 1.89 -3.87
C LYS A 21 -7.77 0.82 -4.26
N PRO A 22 -7.54 -0.19 -3.39
CA PRO A 22 -6.63 -1.28 -3.71
C PRO A 22 -7.20 -2.13 -4.86
N GLU A 23 -6.31 -2.57 -5.73
CA GLU A 23 -6.62 -3.35 -6.93
C GLU A 23 -6.19 -4.81 -6.72
N PRO A 24 -7.06 -5.79 -6.99
CA PRO A 24 -6.67 -7.20 -6.89
C PRO A 24 -5.68 -7.56 -8.00
N LEU A 25 -4.62 -8.29 -7.65
CA LEU A 25 -3.65 -8.81 -8.61
C LEU A 25 -4.12 -10.16 -9.20
N LYS A 26 -3.57 -10.52 -10.37
CA LYS A 26 -3.99 -11.69 -11.16
C LYS A 26 -2.84 -12.68 -11.35
N PHE A 27 -3.17 -13.86 -11.90
CA PHE A 27 -2.22 -14.94 -12.21
C PHE A 27 -1.45 -15.42 -10.96
N GLU A 28 -0.12 -15.45 -11.01
CA GLU A 28 0.77 -15.83 -9.90
C GLU A 28 0.58 -14.99 -8.63
N TRP A 29 -0.05 -13.81 -8.74
CA TRP A 29 -0.33 -12.91 -7.63
C TRP A 29 -1.80 -12.91 -7.21
N ASN A 30 -2.58 -13.91 -7.61
CA ASN A 30 -3.96 -14.04 -7.18
C ASN A 30 -4.04 -14.13 -5.63
N GLY A 31 -4.97 -13.38 -5.04
CA GLY A 31 -5.09 -13.23 -3.58
C GLY A 31 -4.21 -12.12 -2.97
N PHE A 32 -3.38 -11.45 -3.78
CA PHE A 32 -2.71 -10.21 -3.39
C PHE A 32 -3.47 -8.97 -3.86
N TRP A 33 -3.25 -7.88 -3.14
CA TRP A 33 -3.77 -6.55 -3.41
C TRP A 33 -2.61 -5.61 -3.67
N SER A 34 -2.77 -4.74 -4.66
CA SER A 34 -1.86 -3.65 -4.96
C SER A 34 -2.52 -2.33 -4.61
N ARG A 35 -1.84 -1.48 -3.84
CA ARG A 35 -2.29 -0.13 -3.53
C ARG A 35 -1.25 0.89 -3.97
N ARG A 36 -1.72 1.98 -4.57
CA ARG A 36 -0.87 3.09 -4.98
C ARG A 36 -0.43 3.91 -3.76
N ILE A 37 0.87 3.97 -3.50
CA ILE A 37 1.47 4.87 -2.49
C ILE A 37 1.64 6.26 -3.12
N ASN A 38 2.21 6.29 -4.32
CA ASN A 38 2.33 7.44 -5.20
C ASN A 38 2.39 6.91 -6.65
N ASP A 39 2.62 7.76 -7.64
CA ASP A 39 2.60 7.32 -9.04
C ASP A 39 3.61 6.20 -9.36
N LYS A 40 4.77 6.18 -8.69
CA LYS A 40 5.86 5.24 -8.91
C LYS A 40 5.84 3.99 -8.02
N HIS A 41 5.21 4.06 -6.86
CA HIS A 41 5.34 3.01 -5.84
C HIS A 41 4.01 2.33 -5.55
N ARG A 42 4.10 1.02 -5.36
CA ARG A 42 2.97 0.17 -4.97
C ARG A 42 3.29 -0.55 -3.67
N LEU A 43 2.28 -0.65 -2.82
CA LEU A 43 2.23 -1.60 -1.71
C LEU A 43 1.52 -2.85 -2.20
N VAL A 44 2.23 -3.98 -2.23
CA VAL A 44 1.64 -5.28 -2.55
C VAL A 44 1.52 -6.07 -1.26
N TYR A 45 0.30 -6.48 -0.92
CA TYR A 45 -0.01 -7.14 0.35
C TYR A 45 -1.14 -8.15 0.22
N THR A 46 -1.26 -9.03 1.21
CA THR A 46 -2.44 -9.89 1.41
C THR A 46 -2.77 -9.95 2.89
N ILE A 47 -3.99 -10.38 3.22
CA ILE A 47 -4.43 -10.58 4.60
C ILE A 47 -4.75 -12.07 4.75
N GLN A 48 -4.04 -12.75 5.64
CA GLN A 48 -4.22 -14.18 5.91
C GLN A 48 -4.15 -14.41 7.42
N ASN A 49 -5.11 -15.15 7.97
CA ASN A 49 -5.15 -15.48 9.40
C ASN A 49 -4.97 -14.26 10.31
N GLU A 50 -5.66 -13.15 9.99
CA GLU A 50 -5.55 -11.88 10.73
C GLU A 50 -4.17 -11.19 10.64
N HIS A 51 -3.24 -11.73 9.84
CA HIS A 51 -1.94 -11.13 9.58
C HIS A 51 -1.93 -10.37 8.25
N LEU A 52 -1.43 -9.14 8.30
CA LEU A 52 -1.08 -8.37 7.11
C LEU A 52 0.30 -8.79 6.62
N ILE A 53 0.36 -9.44 5.46
CA ILE A 53 1.60 -9.89 4.83
C ILE A 53 1.96 -8.90 3.72
N ILE A 54 3.11 -8.24 3.84
CA ILE A 54 3.62 -7.29 2.85
C ILE A 54 4.64 -8.01 1.97
N ALA A 55 4.33 -8.18 0.68
CA ALA A 55 5.25 -8.78 -0.29
C ALA A 55 6.18 -7.75 -0.92
N GLN A 56 5.71 -6.50 -1.10
CA GLN A 56 6.51 -5.43 -1.69
C GLN A 56 6.02 -4.06 -1.20
N CYS A 57 6.95 -3.14 -0.93
CA CYS A 57 6.64 -1.78 -0.49
C CYS A 57 7.48 -0.69 -1.18
N ARG A 58 8.15 -1.02 -2.31
CA ARG A 58 8.97 -0.08 -3.08
C ARG A 58 9.07 -0.54 -4.55
N TYR A 59 9.06 0.45 -5.46
CA TYR A 59 9.07 0.31 -6.93
C TYR A 59 7.78 -0.29 -7.56
N HIS A 60 7.51 0.11 -8.80
CA HIS A 60 6.57 -0.55 -9.72
C HIS A 60 7.41 -0.89 -10.93
N TYR A 61 7.58 -2.19 -11.25
CA TYR A 61 8.30 -2.72 -12.41
C TYR A 61 9.22 -1.74 -13.16
N ASP A 62 10.24 -1.21 -12.49
CA ASP A 62 11.36 -0.57 -13.16
C ASP A 62 12.49 -1.60 -13.16
N LYS A 63 12.88 -2.01 -14.36
CA LYS A 63 14.22 -2.53 -14.61
C LYS A 63 15.24 -1.42 -14.36
#